data_AF-A0AAP0LLL3-F1
#
_entry.id   AF-A0AAP0LLL3-F1
#
_cell.length_a   1.000
_cell.length_b   1.000
_cell.length_c   1.000
_cell.angle_alpha   90.00
_cell.angle_beta   90.00
_cell.angle_gamma   90.00
#
_symmetry.space_group_name_H-M   'P 1'
#
loop_
_entity.id
_entity.type
_entity.pdbx_description
1 polymer ?
#
loop_
_entity_poly.entity_id
_entity_poly.type
_entity_poly.pdbx_seq_one_letter_code
_entity_poly.pdbx_strand_id
1 'polypeptide(L)'
;MSEQAFKVCFFFKRIFKLRVAEPPAEIKQLFDQFSENGTMSVDNLLKFMIYYQKEETAKKEDAQEIFNSLKHLNIFQRRGLHFDAFFRYLYSDHNRPLPNKAVHHNMHSPLAHYFLYTGHNSYLTGNQLSSDSSSKPIIEALRRGVKSN
;
A
#
# COMPACT_ATOMS: atom_id res chain seq x y z
N MET A 1 12.22 9.67 16.45
CA MET A 1 10.96 10.45 16.52
C MET A 1 11.18 11.74 15.75
N SER A 2 10.30 12.10 14.82
CA SER A 2 10.45 13.31 14.00
C SER A 2 9.70 14.45 14.67
N GLU A 3 10.42 15.45 15.17
CA GLU A 3 9.82 16.68 15.71
C GLU A 3 9.76 17.74 14.60
N GLN A 4 8.58 18.28 14.35
CA GLN A 4 8.39 19.40 13.42
C GLN A 4 8.12 20.67 14.22
N ALA A 5 9.02 21.65 14.08
CA ALA A 5 8.91 22.94 14.74
C ALA A 5 8.21 23.95 13.82
N PHE A 6 7.10 24.50 14.27
CA PHE A 6 6.39 25.56 13.55
C PHE A 6 6.56 26.88 14.30
N LYS A 7 6.92 27.96 13.58
CA LYS A 7 6.97 29.31 14.16
C LYS A 7 5.55 29.83 14.30
N VAL A 8 5.13 30.11 15.54
CA VAL A 8 3.84 30.74 15.83
C VAL A 8 4.17 32.08 16.50
N CYS A 9 4.34 33.11 15.68
CA CYS A 9 4.81 34.46 16.03
C CYS A 9 6.31 34.55 16.41
N PHE A 10 6.92 35.71 16.12
CA PHE A 10 8.36 35.96 15.95
C PHE A 10 9.32 35.41 17.03
N PHE A 11 8.82 35.13 18.24
CA PHE A 11 9.63 34.65 19.37
C PHE A 11 9.19 33.29 19.93
N PHE A 12 8.06 32.72 19.49
CA PHE A 12 7.54 31.45 20.02
C PHE A 12 7.62 30.35 18.97
N LYS A 13 8.43 29.33 19.26
CA LYS A 13 8.43 28.06 18.52
C LYS A 13 7.47 27.11 19.21
N ARG A 14 6.41 26.70 18.51
CA ARG A 14 5.52 25.64 19.00
C ARG A 14 6.00 24.33 18.40
N ILE A 15 6.44 23.42 19.26
CA ILE A 15 6.86 22.07 18.87
C ILE A 15 5.61 21.20 18.87
N PHE A 16 5.18 20.78 17.68
CA PHE A 16 4.16 19.75 17.56
C PHE A 16 4.88 18.41 17.53
N LYS A 17 4.73 17.66 18.62
CA LYS A 17 5.03 16.23 18.58
C LYS A 17 3.94 15.61 17.71
N LEU A 18 4.28 15.25 16.48
CA LEU A 18 3.50 14.31 15.69
C LEU A 18 3.35 13.07 16.57
N ARG A 19 2.16 12.90 17.17
CA ARG A 19 1.81 11.64 17.82
C ARG A 19 1.90 10.61 16.71
N VAL A 20 2.90 9.73 16.79
CA VAL A 20 2.88 8.50 16.01
C VAL A 20 1.52 7.90 16.35
N ALA A 21 0.65 7.72 15.34
CA ALA A 21 -0.69 7.20 15.56
C ALA A 21 -0.52 5.90 16.34
N GLU A 22 -0.98 5.89 17.59
CA GLU A 22 -0.97 4.66 18.37
C GLU A 22 -1.81 3.64 17.60
N PRO A 23 -1.34 2.39 17.49
CA PRO A 23 -2.08 1.37 16.78
C PRO A 23 -3.51 1.28 17.34
N PRO A 24 -4.55 1.36 16.47
CA PRO A 24 -5.93 1.21 16.90
C PRO A 24 -6.13 -0.05 17.77
N ALA A 25 -6.96 0.08 18.81
CA ALA A 25 -7.22 -1.01 19.75
C ALA A 25 -7.76 -2.27 19.05
N GLU A 26 -8.54 -2.09 17.99
CA GLU A 26 -9.09 -3.16 17.15
C GLU A 26 -7.99 -4.02 16.52
N ILE A 27 -6.89 -3.40 16.07
CA ILE A 27 -5.77 -4.13 15.45
C ILE A 27 -5.01 -4.93 16.51
N LYS A 28 -4.94 -4.42 17.74
CA LYS A 28 -4.37 -5.17 18.86
C LYS A 28 -5.23 -6.38 19.21
N GLN A 29 -6.55 -6.21 19.30
CA GLN A 29 -7.48 -7.34 19.52
C GLN A 29 -7.36 -8.40 18.41
N LEU A 30 -7.25 -7.96 17.16
CA LEU A 30 -7.02 -8.84 16.03
C LEU A 30 -5.69 -9.61 16.15
N PHE A 31 -4.60 -8.93 16.51
CA PHE A 31 -3.32 -9.59 16.76
C PHE A 31 -3.41 -10.61 17.90
N ASP A 32 -4.10 -10.27 18.99
CA ASP A 32 -4.28 -11.15 20.15
C ASP A 32 -5.08 -12.43 19.80
N GLN A 33 -6.02 -12.36 18.84
CA GLN A 33 -6.77 -13.53 18.36
C GLN A 33 -5.90 -14.54 17.59
N PHE A 34 -4.85 -14.06 16.92
CA PHE A 34 -3.96 -14.86 16.08
C PHE A 34 -2.54 -14.96 16.68
N SER A 35 -2.35 -14.66 17.96
CA SER A 35 -1.05 -14.76 18.62
C SER A 35 -1.12 -15.57 19.89
N GLU A 36 0.02 -16.13 20.28
CA GLU A 36 0.17 -16.89 21.51
C GLU A 36 1.25 -16.20 22.35
N ASN A 37 0.93 -15.87 23.60
CA ASN A 37 1.84 -15.18 24.52
C ASN A 37 2.43 -13.87 23.93
N GLY A 38 1.61 -13.08 23.23
CA GLY A 38 2.00 -11.80 22.62
C GLY A 38 2.93 -11.94 21.41
N THR A 39 2.97 -13.13 20.80
CA THR A 39 3.84 -13.47 19.68
C THR A 39 3.09 -14.28 18.64
N MET A 40 3.15 -13.88 17.37
CA MET A 40 2.54 -14.57 16.24
C MET A 40 3.59 -15.45 15.54
N SER A 41 3.35 -16.75 15.50
CA SER A 41 4.19 -17.70 14.75
C SER A 41 3.92 -17.61 13.24
N VAL A 42 4.77 -18.24 12.41
CA VAL A 42 4.54 -18.34 10.96
C VAL A 42 3.22 -19.06 10.67
N ASP A 43 2.91 -20.11 11.41
CA ASP A 43 1.67 -20.87 11.23
C ASP A 43 0.44 -20.04 11.63
N ASN A 44 0.56 -19.19 12.66
CA ASN A 44 -0.53 -18.31 13.06
C ASN A 44 -0.70 -17.12 12.09
N LEU A 45 0.39 -16.62 11.50
CA LEU A 45 0.31 -15.65 10.40
C LEU A 45 -0.42 -16.25 9.18
N LEU A 46 -0.11 -17.51 8.82
CA LEU A 46 -0.79 -18.20 7.73
C LEU A 46 -2.30 -18.34 8.01
N LYS A 47 -2.68 -18.69 9.24
CA LYS A 47 -4.11 -18.71 9.65
C LYS A 47 -4.75 -17.34 9.51
N PHE A 48 -4.05 -16.28 9.89
CA PHE A 48 -4.55 -14.91 9.73
C PHE A 48 -4.79 -14.57 8.24
N MET A 49 -3.85 -14.87 7.35
CA MET A 49 -3.99 -14.65 5.90
C MET A 49 -5.20 -15.39 5.33
N ILE A 50 -5.34 -16.68 5.66
CA ILE A 50 -6.45 -17.50 5.14
C ILE A 50 -7.80 -17.08 5.73
N TYR A 51 -7.91 -17.00 7.06
CA TYR A 51 -9.22 -16.87 7.72
C TYR A 51 -9.69 -15.42 7.84
N TYR A 52 -8.80 -14.47 8.07
CA TYR A 52 -9.14 -13.06 8.22
C TYR A 52 -9.03 -12.30 6.90
N GLN A 53 -7.91 -12.44 6.18
CA GLN A 53 -7.70 -11.73 4.91
C GLN A 53 -8.35 -12.41 3.70
N LYS A 54 -8.84 -13.64 3.86
CA LYS A 54 -9.48 -14.44 2.80
C LYS A 54 -8.54 -14.77 1.65
N GLU A 55 -7.24 -14.91 1.95
CA GLU A 55 -6.23 -15.36 0.99
C GLU A 55 -6.22 -16.90 0.94
N GLU A 56 -7.23 -17.51 0.32
CA GLU A 56 -7.42 -18.97 0.31
C GLU A 56 -6.27 -19.74 -0.35
N THR A 57 -5.51 -19.09 -1.23
CA THR A 57 -4.35 -19.68 -1.94
C THR A 57 -3.03 -19.47 -1.21
N ALA A 58 -3.02 -18.77 -0.07
CA ALA A 58 -1.82 -18.50 0.70
C ALA A 58 -1.18 -19.79 1.20
N LYS A 59 0.14 -19.88 1.05
CA LYS A 59 0.95 -21.01 1.48
C LYS A 59 1.89 -20.62 2.60
N LYS A 60 2.47 -21.64 3.24
CA LYS A 60 3.44 -21.45 4.32
C LYS A 60 4.68 -20.71 3.83
N GLU A 61 5.05 -20.87 2.57
CA GLU A 61 6.17 -20.16 1.94
C GLU A 61 5.91 -18.64 1.91
N ASP A 62 4.69 -18.22 1.57
CA ASP A 62 4.31 -16.80 1.51
C ASP A 62 4.38 -16.16 2.91
N ALA A 63 3.82 -16.83 3.92
CA ALA A 63 3.92 -16.41 5.31
C ALA A 63 5.38 -16.35 5.78
N GLN A 64 6.22 -17.29 5.34
CA GLN A 64 7.64 -17.33 5.69
C GLN A 64 8.43 -16.18 5.02
N GLU A 65 8.09 -15.81 3.79
CA GLU A 65 8.67 -14.66 3.08
C GLU A 65 8.35 -13.35 3.80
N ILE A 66 7.08 -13.13 4.15
CA ILE A 66 6.65 -11.98 4.96
C ILE A 66 7.47 -11.93 6.26
N PHE A 67 7.54 -13.07 6.96
CA PHE A 67 8.28 -13.17 8.21
C PHE A 67 9.78 -12.84 8.03
N ASN A 68 10.40 -13.26 6.93
CA ASN A 68 11.80 -12.96 6.63
C ASN A 68 12.03 -11.49 6.26
N SER A 69 11.11 -10.87 5.51
CA SER A 69 11.20 -9.45 5.16
C SER A 69 11.22 -8.54 6.41
N LEU A 70 10.53 -8.96 7.46
CA LEU A 70 10.43 -8.23 8.72
C LEU A 70 11.65 -8.45 9.64
N LYS A 71 12.39 -9.56 9.49
CA LYS A 71 13.56 -9.90 10.33
C LYS A 71 14.68 -8.86 10.29
N HIS A 72 14.84 -8.15 9.18
CA HIS A 72 15.88 -7.14 9.00
C HIS A 72 15.73 -5.89 9.90
N LEU A 73 14.62 -5.76 10.63
CA LEU A 73 14.31 -4.58 11.43
C LEU A 73 14.93 -4.56 12.84
N ASN A 74 15.88 -5.45 13.18
CA ASN A 74 16.61 -5.48 14.47
C ASN A 74 15.74 -5.55 15.75
N ILE A 75 14.42 -5.78 15.63
CA ILE A 75 13.47 -5.93 16.76
C ILE A 75 13.23 -7.41 17.10
N PHE A 76 13.88 -8.34 16.38
CA PHE A 76 13.62 -9.76 16.53
C PHE A 76 14.39 -10.38 17.71
N GLN A 77 13.65 -10.68 18.78
CA GLN A 77 13.93 -11.90 19.52
C GLN A 77 13.49 -13.10 18.67
N ARG A 78 14.32 -14.15 18.63
CA ARG A 78 14.29 -15.29 17.70
C ARG A 78 13.01 -16.17 17.70
N ARG A 79 11.87 -15.70 18.21
CA ARG A 79 10.71 -16.55 18.56
C ARG A 79 9.37 -16.22 17.89
N GLY A 80 9.23 -15.13 17.16
CA GLY A 80 7.97 -14.83 16.43
C GLY A 80 7.77 -13.36 16.07
N LEU A 81 6.63 -13.03 15.45
CA LEU A 81 6.21 -11.67 15.14
C LEU A 81 5.53 -11.02 16.36
N HIS A 82 6.10 -9.95 16.87
CA HIS A 82 5.43 -9.11 17.87
C HIS A 82 4.44 -8.14 17.23
N PHE A 83 3.58 -7.55 18.05
CA PHE A 83 2.53 -6.63 17.63
C PHE A 83 3.04 -5.50 16.72
N ASP A 84 4.15 -4.86 17.06
CA ASP A 84 4.73 -3.78 16.25
C ASP A 84 5.14 -4.24 14.85
N ALA A 85 5.62 -5.49 14.73
CA ALA A 85 6.01 -6.07 13.45
C ALA A 85 4.78 -6.45 12.62
N PHE A 86 3.75 -7.01 13.26
CA PHE A 86 2.45 -7.27 12.61
C PHE A 86 1.80 -5.97 12.13
N PHE A 87 1.79 -4.92 12.96
CA PHE A 87 1.25 -3.62 12.58
C PHE A 87 1.98 -3.02 11.38
N ARG A 88 3.31 -3.13 11.32
CA ARG A 88 4.10 -2.72 10.15
C ARG A 88 3.80 -3.55 8.91
N TYR A 89 3.59 -4.86 9.07
CA TYR A 89 3.19 -5.73 7.97
C TYR A 89 1.88 -5.26 7.32
N LEU A 90 0.89 -4.82 8.11
CA LEU A 90 -0.39 -4.35 7.57
C LEU A 90 -0.26 -3.17 6.60
N TYR A 91 0.79 -2.34 6.74
CA TYR A 91 1.09 -1.23 5.81
C TYR A 91 2.17 -1.58 4.79
N SER A 92 2.70 -2.80 4.82
CA SER A 92 3.79 -3.21 3.94
C SER A 92 3.29 -3.54 2.55
N ASP A 93 4.23 -3.63 1.61
CA ASP A 93 3.94 -4.05 0.24
C ASP A 93 3.41 -5.49 0.14
N HIS A 94 3.61 -6.31 1.18
CA HIS A 94 3.05 -7.66 1.27
C HIS A 94 1.56 -7.68 1.64
N ASN A 95 0.98 -6.55 2.05
CA ASN A 95 -0.43 -6.42 2.42
C ASN A 95 -1.11 -5.28 1.65
N ARG A 96 -0.85 -5.19 0.33
CA ARG A 96 -1.47 -4.17 -0.50
C ARG A 96 -2.96 -4.48 -0.70
N PRO A 97 -3.85 -3.49 -0.57
CA PRO A 97 -5.29 -3.70 -0.77
C PRO A 97 -5.65 -4.02 -2.24
N LEU A 98 -4.75 -3.68 -3.17
CA LEU A 98 -4.92 -3.95 -4.59
C LEU A 98 -3.91 -5.02 -5.03
N PRO A 99 -4.34 -5.97 -5.87
CA PRO A 99 -3.47 -7.02 -6.37
C PRO A 99 -2.34 -6.45 -7.24
N ASN A 100 -1.36 -7.30 -7.53
CA ASN A 100 -0.16 -6.90 -8.24
C ASN A 100 -0.49 -6.24 -9.60
N LYS A 101 0.30 -5.23 -9.98
CA LYS A 101 0.10 -4.42 -11.20
C LYS A 101 0.49 -5.16 -12.49
N ALA A 102 0.80 -6.45 -12.42
CA ALA A 102 1.19 -7.24 -13.58
C ALA A 102 -0.03 -7.54 -14.46
N VAL A 103 0.21 -7.61 -15.78
CA VAL A 103 -0.81 -8.00 -16.75
C VAL A 103 -1.11 -9.49 -16.57
N HIS A 104 -2.36 -9.80 -16.22
CA HIS A 104 -2.82 -11.16 -15.95
C HIS A 104 -3.97 -11.61 -16.87
N HIS A 105 -4.59 -10.68 -17.60
CA HIS A 105 -5.61 -11.00 -18.59
C HIS A 105 -4.99 -11.62 -19.84
N ASN A 106 -5.76 -12.44 -20.57
CA ASN A 106 -5.36 -12.92 -21.89
C ASN A 106 -5.23 -11.72 -22.83
N MET A 107 -4.04 -11.47 -23.39
CA MET A 107 -3.76 -10.36 -24.31
C MET A 107 -3.75 -10.76 -25.80
N HIS A 108 -4.25 -11.96 -26.13
CA HIS A 108 -4.29 -12.48 -27.51
C HIS A 108 -5.69 -12.43 -28.16
N SER A 109 -6.70 -11.89 -27.48
CA SER A 109 -8.05 -11.73 -28.06
C SER A 109 -8.11 -10.50 -28.99
N PRO A 110 -9.14 -10.38 -29.84
CA PRO A 110 -9.35 -9.18 -30.65
C PRO A 110 -9.52 -7.92 -29.80
N LEU A 111 -9.14 -6.75 -30.33
CA LEU A 111 -9.15 -5.47 -29.59
C LEU A 111 -10.53 -5.11 -29.00
N ALA A 112 -11.60 -5.49 -29.69
CA ALA A 112 -12.99 -5.25 -29.26
C ALA A 112 -13.37 -5.94 -27.93
N HIS A 113 -12.56 -6.88 -27.44
CA HIS A 113 -12.81 -7.59 -26.17
C HIS A 113 -12.24 -6.84 -24.96
N TYR A 114 -11.56 -5.71 -25.17
CA TYR A 114 -10.89 -4.96 -24.11
C TYR A 114 -11.49 -3.57 -23.96
N PHE A 115 -11.58 -3.11 -22.70
CA PHE A 115 -11.75 -1.69 -22.43
C PHE A 115 -10.45 -0.95 -22.75
N LEU A 116 -10.54 0.11 -23.55
CA LEU A 116 -9.41 0.96 -23.88
C LEU A 116 -9.48 2.25 -23.08
N TYR A 117 -8.37 2.61 -22.45
CA TYR A 117 -8.23 3.92 -21.85
C TYR A 117 -7.93 4.94 -22.94
N THR A 118 -8.95 5.72 -23.30
CA THR A 118 -8.87 6.74 -24.36
C THR A 118 -8.93 8.15 -23.78
N GLY A 119 -8.17 9.07 -24.39
CA GLY A 119 -8.31 10.51 -24.19
C GLY A 119 -9.19 11.10 -25.29
N HIS A 120 -9.79 12.26 -25.02
CA HIS A 120 -10.54 13.03 -26.00
C HIS A 120 -10.04 14.47 -25.96
N ASN A 121 -9.70 15.03 -27.12
CA ASN A 121 -9.10 16.36 -27.24
C ASN A 121 -7.89 16.55 -26.31
N SER A 122 -7.02 15.53 -26.23
CA SER A 122 -5.86 15.49 -25.33
C SER A 122 -4.79 16.55 -25.63
N TYR A 123 -4.94 17.29 -26.72
CA TYR A 123 -4.10 18.45 -27.03
C TYR A 123 -4.52 19.70 -26.26
N LEU A 124 -5.76 19.78 -25.76
CA LEU A 124 -6.26 20.98 -25.07
C LEU A 124 -5.57 21.14 -23.72
N THR A 125 -5.17 22.38 -23.44
CA THR A 125 -4.59 22.76 -22.15
C THR A 125 -5.64 23.24 -21.14
N GLY A 126 -6.88 23.44 -21.59
CA GLY A 126 -8.00 23.87 -20.76
C GLY A 126 -9.35 23.53 -21.39
N ASN A 127 -10.24 24.52 -21.48
CA ASN A 127 -11.60 24.33 -21.96
C ASN A 127 -11.71 24.13 -23.50
N GLN A 128 -12.88 23.68 -23.97
CA GLN A 128 -13.14 23.33 -25.37
C GLN A 128 -13.29 24.53 -26.33
N LEU A 129 -13.45 25.76 -25.81
CA LEU A 129 -13.84 26.92 -26.62
C LEU A 129 -12.69 27.90 -26.86
N SER A 130 -11.88 28.17 -25.84
CA SER A 130 -10.93 29.28 -25.84
C SER A 130 -9.53 28.93 -25.34
N SER A 131 -9.28 27.66 -24.98
CA SER A 131 -7.97 27.26 -24.48
C SER A 131 -6.98 26.94 -25.61
N ASP A 132 -5.70 27.09 -25.31
CA ASP A 132 -4.62 26.76 -26.22
C ASP A 132 -4.44 25.25 -26.35
N SER A 133 -3.80 24.86 -27.44
CA SER A 133 -3.39 23.47 -27.71
C SER A 133 -1.89 23.29 -27.47
N SER A 134 -1.49 22.14 -26.91
CA SER A 134 -0.10 21.81 -26.66
C SER A 134 0.14 20.30 -26.71
N SER A 135 1.38 19.90 -26.95
CA SER A 135 1.81 18.50 -26.81
C SER A 135 2.00 18.07 -25.35
N LYS A 136 2.12 19.01 -24.41
CA LYS A 136 2.34 18.71 -22.98
C LYS A 136 1.24 17.83 -22.36
N PRO A 137 -0.06 18.09 -22.56
CA PRO A 137 -1.11 17.25 -21.99
C PRO A 137 -1.17 15.86 -22.66
N ILE A 138 -0.80 15.74 -23.94
CA ILE A 138 -0.65 14.45 -24.63
C ILE A 138 0.47 13.62 -23.97
N ILE A 139 1.64 14.22 -23.72
CA ILE A 139 2.77 13.54 -23.04
C ILE A 139 2.34 13.04 -21.66
N GLU A 140 1.61 13.86 -20.91
CA GLU A 140 1.10 13.49 -19.58
C GLU A 140 0.04 12.39 -19.65
N ALA A 141 -0.87 12.43 -20.62
CA ALA A 141 -1.86 11.39 -20.86
C ALA A 141 -1.21 10.04 -21.17
N LEU A 142 -0.17 10.04 -22.02
CA LEU A 142 0.59 8.82 -22.35
C LEU A 142 1.32 8.25 -21.11
N ARG A 143 1.90 9.10 -20.26
CA ARG A 143 2.53 8.67 -18.98
C ARG A 143 1.53 8.05 -18.01
N ARG A 144 0.28 8.50 -18.03
CA ARG A 144 -0.83 7.93 -17.24
C ARG A 144 -1.41 6.65 -17.84
N GLY A 145 -0.98 6.26 -19.05
CA GLY A 145 -1.33 5.00 -19.67
C GLY A 145 -2.45 5.07 -20.72
N VAL A 146 -2.85 6.27 -21.17
CA VAL A 146 -3.78 6.43 -22.30
C VAL A 146 -3.22 5.73 -23.53
N LYS A 147 -4.07 4.97 -24.23
CA LYS A 147 -3.69 4.16 -25.40
C LYS A 147 -4.17 4.73 -26.74
N SER A 148 -5.18 5.60 -26.72
CA SER A 148 -5.71 6.30 -27.89
C SER A 148 -6.05 7.73 -27.51
N ASN A 149 -5.69 8.71 -28.34
CA ASN A 149 -5.99 10.13 -28.18
C ASN A 149 -6.73 10.65 -29.42
#